data_AF-A0A9E4EHG1-F1
#
_entry.id   AF-A0A9E4EHG1-F1
#
_cell.length_a   1.000
_cell.length_b   1.000
_cell.length_c   1.000
_cell.angle_alpha   90.00
_cell.angle_beta   90.00
_cell.angle_gamma   90.00
#
_symmetry.space_group_name_H-M   'P 1'
#
loop_
_entity.id
_entity.type
_entity.pdbx_description
1 polymer ?
#
loop_
_entity_poly.entity_id
_entity_poly.type
_entity_poly.pdbx_seq_one_letter_code
_entity_poly.pdbx_strand_id
1 'polypeptide(L)' 'MDATDKADLRGKTADELASDLVRLRKEQFNLRMQRASELLPQTHLITKTRRDIARIKTLIREKASA' A
#
# COMPACT_ATOMS: atom_id res chain seq x y z
N MET A 1 12.23 -9.09 2.45
CA MET A 1 12.18 -8.58 1.06
C MET A 1 10.82 -7.97 0.85
N ASP A 2 10.68 -6.71 1.25
CA ASP A 2 9.39 -6.01 1.18
C ASP A 2 9.29 -5.26 -0.15
N ALA A 3 8.33 -5.66 -0.99
CA ALA A 3 8.15 -5.20 -2.37
C ALA A 3 7.66 -3.73 -2.50
N THR A 4 8.06 -2.85 -1.58
CA THR A 4 7.55 -1.47 -1.49
C THR A 4 8.61 -0.48 -1.01
N ASP A 5 9.88 -0.78 -1.30
CA ASP A 5 10.94 0.19 -1.14
C ASP A 5 10.69 1.38 -2.09
N LYS A 6 10.71 2.60 -1.53
CA LYS A 6 10.36 3.87 -2.20
C LYS A 6 11.02 4.07 -3.56
N ALA A 7 12.19 3.46 -3.78
CA ALA A 7 12.93 3.54 -5.03
C ALA A 7 12.16 2.89 -6.20
N ASP A 8 11.55 1.72 -5.96
CA ASP A 8 10.86 0.96 -7.02
C ASP A 8 9.52 1.60 -7.42
N LEU A 9 8.88 2.32 -6.51
CA LEU A 9 7.60 2.99 -6.79
C LEU A 9 7.73 4.22 -7.71
N ARG A 10 8.90 4.87 -7.76
CA ARG A 10 9.11 6.05 -8.61
C ARG A 10 9.21 5.70 -10.10
N GLY A 11 9.72 4.51 -10.41
CA GLY A 11 9.85 4.01 -11.79
C GLY A 11 8.53 3.56 -12.42
N LYS A 12 7.50 3.31 -11.63
CA LYS A 12 6.19 2.83 -12.09
C LYS A 12 5.35 3.92 -12.75
N THR A 13 4.50 3.55 -13.70
CA THR A 13 3.55 4.48 -14.34
C THR A 13 2.36 4.82 -13.43
N ALA A 14 1.59 5.86 -13.77
CA ALA A 14 0.43 6.26 -12.97
C ALA A 14 -0.63 5.13 -12.87
N ASP A 15 -0.84 4.37 -13.94
CA ASP A 15 -1.79 3.26 -13.99
C ASP A 15 -1.33 2.04 -13.17
N GLU A 16 -0.02 1.76 -13.18
CA GLU A 16 0.58 0.74 -12.32
C GLU A 16 0.44 1.11 -10.84
N LEU A 17 0.66 2.37 -10.49
CA LEU A 17 0.47 2.88 -9.13
C LEU A 17 -1.00 2.79 -8.69
N ALA A 18 -1.95 3.07 -9.59
CA ALA A 18 -3.37 2.91 -9.31
C ALA A 18 -3.76 1.43 -9.09
N SER A 19 -3.18 0.53 -9.89
CA SER A 19 -3.39 -0.92 -9.74
C SER A 19 -2.82 -1.45 -8.42
N ASP A 20 -1.61 -1.02 -8.05
CA ASP A 20 -1.00 -1.34 -6.76
C ASP A 20 -1.80 -0.77 -5.58
N LEU A 21 -2.39 0.42 -5.72
CA LEU A 21 -3.26 1.01 -4.70
C LEU A 21 -4.49 0.13 -4.43
N VAL A 22 -5.11 -0.43 -5.48
CA VAL A 22 -6.25 -1.34 -5.34
C VAL A 22 -5.82 -2.63 -4.65
N ARG A 23 -4.66 -3.18 -5.01
CA ARG A 23 -4.10 -4.38 -4.38
C ARG A 23 -3.86 -4.17 -2.88
N LEU A 24 -3.18 -3.08 -2.50
CA LEU A 24 -2.93 -2.75 -1.09
C LEU A 24 -4.20 -2.48 -0.30
N ARG A 25 -5.26 -1.94 -0.93
CA ARG A 25 -6.57 -1.78 -0.27
C ARG A 25 -7.25 -3.11 0.03
N LYS A 26 -7.17 -4.08 -0.88
CA LYS A 26 -7.66 -5.44 -0.62
C LYS A 26 -6.89 -6.10 0.53
N GLU A 27 -5.57 -5.94 0.53
CA GLU A 27 -4.71 -6.44 1.61
C GLU A 27 -5.05 -5.77 2.95
N GLN A 28 -5.25 -4.45 2.97
CA GLN A 28 -5.70 -3.74 4.15
C GLN A 28 -7.04 -4.27 4.68
N PHE A 29 -8.00 -4.56 3.78
CA PHE A 29 -9.28 -5.15 4.17
C PHE A 29 -9.09 -6.52 4.81
N ASN A 30 -8.30 -7.39 4.18
CA ASN A 30 -7.99 -8.72 4.71
C ASN A 30 -7.32 -8.64 6.09
N LEU A 31 -6.35 -7.74 6.28
CA LEU A 31 -5.69 -7.53 7.57
C LEU A 31 -6.67 -7.02 8.65
N ARG A 32 -7.64 -6.18 8.28
CA ARG A 32 -8.70 -5.74 9.21
C ARG A 32 -9.63 -6.89 9.59
N MET A 33 -9.99 -7.76 8.65
CA MET A 33 -10.81 -8.96 8.90
C MET A 33 -10.07 -9.96 9.79
N GLN A 34 -8.79 -10.21 9.52
CA GLN A 34 -7.94 -11.07 10.36
C GLN A 34 -7.80 -10.51 11.78
N ARG A 35 -7.63 -9.18 11.92
CA ARG A 35 -7.61 -8.54 13.24
C ARG A 35 -8.95 -8.68 13.98
N ALA A 36 -10.06 -8.51 13.29
CA ALA A 36 -11.39 -8.66 13.88
C ALA A 36 -11.66 -10.11 14.32
N SER A 37 -11.05 -11.08 13.64
CA SER A 37 -11.13 -12.50 14.00
C SER A 37 -10.11 -12.92 15.08
N GLU A 38 -9.34 -11.98 15.63
CA GLU A 38 -8.24 -12.23 16.59
C GLU A 38 -7.11 -13.14 16.08
N LEU A 39 -7.11 -13.48 14.78
CA LEU A 39 -6.14 -14.37 14.13
C LEU A 39 -4.94 -13.61 13.53
N LEU A 40 -4.75 -12.34 13.87
CA LEU A 40 -3.67 -11.54 13.30
C LEU A 40 -2.44 -11.52 14.24
N PRO A 41 -1.40 -12.33 13.98
CA PRO A 41 -0.20 -12.36 14.81
C PRO A 41 0.65 -11.09 14.67
N GLN A 42 0.56 -10.39 13.53
CA GLN A 42 1.47 -9.30 13.17
C GLN A 42 0.72 -7.97 12.96
N THR A 43 0.40 -7.29 14.05
CA THR A 43 -0.34 -6.01 14.05
C THR A 43 0.40 -4.87 13.36
N HIS A 44 1.73 -4.94 13.29
CA HIS A 44 2.58 -3.94 12.62
C HIS A 44 2.33 -3.86 11.11
N LEU A 45 1.84 -4.95 10.49
CA LEU A 45 1.49 -5.00 9.07
C LEU A 45 0.38 -4.00 8.72
N ILE A 46 -0.61 -3.81 9.60
CA ILE A 46 -1.69 -2.83 9.38
C ILE A 46 -1.11 -1.41 9.22
N THR A 47 -0.19 -1.04 10.12
CA THR A 47 0.44 0.28 10.10
C THR A 47 1.34 0.45 8.88
N LYS A 48 2.02 -0.61 8.45
CA LYS A 48 2.87 -0.65 7.27
C LYS A 48 2.05 -0.48 5.98
N THR A 49 1.02 -1.32 5.75
CA THR A 49 0.13 -1.22 4.60
C THR A 49 -0.53 0.16 4.51
N ARG A 50 -0.90 0.77 5.65
CA ARG A 50 -1.43 2.15 5.69
C ARG A 50 -0.40 3.18 5.20
N ARG A 51 0.87 3.06 5.61
CA ARG A 51 1.96 3.94 5.16
C ARG A 51 2.24 3.74 3.67
N ASP A 52 2.18 2.51 3.17
CA ASP A 52 2.42 2.22 1.76
C ASP A 52 1.32 2.80 0.86
N ILE A 53 0.05 2.68 1.27
CA ILE A 53 -1.07 3.36 0.61
C ILE A 53 -0.85 4.87 0.55
N ALA A 54 -0.37 5.48 1.64
CA ALA A 54 -0.10 6.91 1.68
C ALA A 54 1.03 7.30 0.70
N ARG A 55 2.12 6.53 0.66
CA ARG A 55 3.25 6.76 -0.27
C ARG A 55 2.80 6.71 -1.74
N ILE A 56 2.01 5.70 -2.12
CA ILE A 56 1.49 5.57 -3.49
C ILE A 56 0.60 6.77 -3.85
N LYS A 57 -0.29 7.18 -2.95
CA LYS A 57 -1.12 8.37 -3.18
C LYS A 57 -0.29 9.64 -3.37
N THR A 58 0.77 9.81 -2.59
CA THR A 58 1.69 10.94 -2.76
C THR A 58 2.37 10.91 -4.13
N LEU A 59 2.88 9.75 -4.56
CA LEU A 59 3.52 9.60 -5.88
C LEU A 59 2.56 9.84 -7.04
N ILE A 60 1.32 9.36 -6.94
CA ILE A 60 0.27 9.66 -7.94
C ILE A 60 0.05 11.17 -8.03
N ARG A 61 -0.01 11.86 -6.89
CA ARG A 61 -0.18 13.31 -6.84
C ARG A 61 1.03 14.04 -7.42
N GLU A 62 2.25 13.62 -7.08
CA GLU A 62 3.49 14.17 -7.64
C GLU A 62 3.53 14.03 -9.17
N LYS A 63 3.14 12.87 -9.72
CA LYS A 63 3.05 12.63 -11.17
C LYS A 63 1.91 13.38 -11.87
N ALA A 64 0.83 13.69 -11.15
CA ALA A 64 -0.30 14.46 -11.70
C ALA A 64 -0.06 15.98 -11.66
N SER A 65 0.83 16.45 -10.79
CA SER A 65 1.20 17.87 -10.66
C SER A 65 2.44 18.27 -11.47
N ALA A 66 3.12 17.30 -12.08
CA ALA A 66 4.28 17.50 -12.96
C ALA A 66 3.82 17.54 -14.42
#